data_AF-A0A2E6S4A1-F1
#
_entry.id   AF-A0A2E6S4A1-F1
#
_cell.length_a   1.000
_cell.length_b   1.000
_cell.length_c   1.000
_cell.angle_alpha   90.00
_cell.angle_beta   90.00
_cell.angle_gamma   90.00
#
_symmetry.space_group_name_H-M   'P 1'
#
loop_
_entity.id
_entity.type
_entity.pdbx_description
1 polymer ?
#
loop_
_entity_poly.entity_id
_entity_poly.type
_entity_poly.pdbx_seq_one_letter_code
_entity_poly.pdbx_strand_id
1 'polypeptide(L)'
;MTPKTLHNLTMMPFFIIGLSAFFAGFGWILSPEPWLLDESANVILLEESYESLFAANINRNLPEYLTLLYRFFGWWVSLIGLLTFGYTYVTRLGTKVSRTTIHLIYFFGLAGIFLILFKFIPSTPFMYLNTFLTLMWSVSVYAGLKLDKYDH
;
A
#
# COMPACT_ATOMS: atom_id res chain seq x y z
N MET A 1 -17.29 -20.13 -13.75
CA MET A 1 -15.83 -19.89 -13.87
C MET A 1 -15.12 -21.21 -13.63
N THR A 2 -14.09 -21.53 -14.41
CA THR A 2 -13.30 -22.74 -14.21
C THR A 2 -12.37 -22.59 -12.99
N PRO A 3 -11.92 -23.69 -12.36
CA PRO A 3 -10.95 -23.63 -11.26
C PRO A 3 -9.67 -22.88 -11.63
N LYS A 4 -9.17 -23.07 -12.87
CA LYS A 4 -8.01 -22.34 -13.39
C LYS A 4 -8.23 -20.82 -13.42
N THR A 5 -9.39 -20.37 -13.91
CA THR A 5 -9.73 -18.94 -13.92
C THR A 5 -9.86 -18.39 -12.51
N LEU A 6 -10.50 -19.12 -11.60
CA LEU A 6 -10.63 -18.73 -10.19
C LEU A 6 -9.26 -18.60 -9.53
N HIS A 7 -8.38 -19.58 -9.71
CA HIS A 7 -7.01 -19.53 -9.19
C HIS A 7 -6.23 -18.31 -9.69
N ASN A 8 -6.29 -18.04 -11.00
CA ASN A 8 -5.63 -16.87 -11.57
C ASN A 8 -6.20 -15.55 -10.99
N LEU A 9 -7.52 -15.47 -10.81
CA LEU A 9 -8.18 -14.31 -10.20
C LEU A 9 -7.92 -14.19 -8.70
N THR A 10 -7.58 -15.26 -8.00
CA THR A 10 -7.08 -15.19 -6.62
C THR A 10 -5.65 -14.66 -6.59
N MET A 11 -4.79 -15.20 -7.46
CA MET A 11 -3.34 -15.03 -7.34
C MET A 11 -2.82 -13.75 -8.02
N MET A 12 -3.26 -13.45 -9.25
CA MET A 12 -2.77 -12.29 -10.02
C MET A 12 -2.99 -10.93 -9.35
N PRO A 13 -4.12 -10.67 -8.67
CA PRO A 13 -4.28 -9.39 -7.97
C PRO A 13 -3.22 -9.15 -6.90
N PHE A 14 -2.73 -10.19 -6.21
CA PHE A 14 -1.67 -10.02 -5.21
C PHE A 14 -0.29 -9.80 -5.83
N PHE A 15 -0.04 -10.32 -7.03
CA PHE A 15 1.14 -9.92 -7.80
C PHE A 15 1.10 -8.43 -8.13
N ILE A 16 -0.05 -7.92 -8.59
CA ILE A 16 -0.25 -6.51 -8.89
C ILE A 16 -0.06 -5.67 -7.63
N ILE A 17 -0.70 -6.05 -6.52
CA ILE A 17 -0.57 -5.37 -5.23
C ILE A 17 0.91 -5.30 -4.80
N GLY A 18 1.64 -6.42 -4.87
CA GLY A 18 3.06 -6.47 -4.49
C GLY A 18 3.93 -5.53 -5.33
N LEU A 19 3.76 -5.53 -6.65
CA LEU A 19 4.49 -4.63 -7.54
C LEU A 19 4.10 -3.16 -7.33
N SER A 20 2.80 -2.86 -7.21
CA SER A 20 2.32 -1.51 -6.94
C SER A 20 2.90 -0.95 -5.65
N ALA A 21 2.90 -1.73 -4.56
CA ALA A 21 3.50 -1.33 -3.30
C ALA A 21 5.02 -1.14 -3.43
N PHE A 22 5.71 -2.06 -4.13
CA PHE A 22 7.15 -1.94 -4.35
C PHE A 22 7.52 -0.61 -5.02
N PHE A 23 6.88 -0.30 -6.16
CA PHE A 23 7.16 0.93 -6.92
C PHE A 23 6.72 2.19 -6.18
N ALA A 24 5.59 2.17 -5.47
CA ALA A 24 5.15 3.29 -4.65
C ALA A 24 6.17 3.63 -3.55
N GLY A 25 6.62 2.63 -2.79
CA GLY A 25 7.64 2.81 -1.77
C GLY A 25 8.98 3.27 -2.34
N PHE A 26 9.36 2.74 -3.50
CA PHE A 26 10.61 3.11 -4.17
C PHE A 26 10.58 4.53 -4.71
N GLY A 27 9.40 5.04 -5.10
CA GLY A 27 9.18 6.45 -5.43
C GLY A 27 9.56 7.40 -4.30
N TRP A 28 9.16 7.09 -3.05
CA TRP A 28 9.58 7.88 -1.88
C TRP A 28 11.09 7.80 -1.62
N ILE A 29 11.73 6.67 -1.91
CA ILE A 29 13.18 6.53 -1.72
C ILE A 29 13.96 7.41 -2.69
N LEU A 30 13.55 7.43 -3.96
CA LEU A 30 14.25 8.13 -5.04
C LEU A 30 13.94 9.62 -5.12
N SER A 31 12.82 10.08 -4.56
CA SER A 31 12.48 11.50 -4.58
C SER A 31 13.51 12.32 -3.79
N PRO A 32 13.99 13.47 -4.33
CA PRO A 32 14.84 14.39 -3.59
C PRO A 32 14.18 14.90 -2.30
N GLU A 33 12.89 15.27 -2.41
CA GLU A 33 12.06 15.80 -1.32
C GLU A 33 10.75 15.00 -1.27
N PRO A 34 10.78 13.78 -0.70
CA PRO A 34 9.65 12.85 -0.79
C PRO A 34 8.39 13.32 -0.07
N TRP A 35 8.52 14.20 0.91
CA TRP A 35 7.41 14.79 1.65
C TRP A 35 6.57 15.76 0.79
N LEU A 36 7.11 16.26 -0.33
CA LEU A 36 6.34 17.07 -1.29
C LEU A 36 5.25 16.26 -2.01
N LEU A 37 5.39 14.93 -2.08
CA LEU A 37 4.38 14.06 -2.70
C LEU A 37 3.03 14.11 -1.96
N ASP A 38 3.04 14.53 -0.69
CA ASP A 38 1.86 14.69 0.16
C ASP A 38 1.67 16.15 0.62
N GLU A 39 2.35 17.12 0.00
CA GLU A 39 2.34 18.53 0.44
C GLU A 39 0.92 19.09 0.60
N SER A 40 0.07 18.90 -0.41
CA SER A 40 -1.29 19.46 -0.41
C SER A 40 -2.10 18.99 0.80
N ALA A 41 -1.92 17.73 1.19
CA ALA A 41 -2.64 17.14 2.31
C ALA A 41 -1.99 17.51 3.66
N ASN A 42 -0.66 17.58 3.69
CA ASN A 42 0.10 17.95 4.88
C ASN A 42 -0.11 19.42 5.26
N VAL A 43 -0.14 20.35 4.30
CA VAL A 43 -0.41 21.77 4.54
C VAL A 43 -1.82 21.98 5.10
N ILE A 44 -2.81 21.22 4.63
CA ILE A 44 -4.16 21.24 5.21
C ILE A 44 -4.13 20.77 6.67
N LEU A 45 -3.41 19.68 6.96
CA LEU A 45 -3.35 19.11 8.31
C LEU A 45 -2.53 19.98 9.29
N LEU A 46 -1.47 20.64 8.80
CA LEU A 46 -0.62 21.51 9.59
C LEU A 46 -1.22 22.91 9.79
N GLU A 47 -2.22 23.27 8.98
CA GLU A 47 -2.78 24.62 8.91
C GLU A 47 -1.69 25.71 8.65
N GLU A 48 -0.60 25.32 7.99
CA GLU A 48 0.60 26.15 7.78
C GLU A 48 1.31 25.72 6.48
N SER A 49 1.96 26.67 5.78
CA SER A 49 2.73 26.36 4.58
C SER A 49 4.12 25.83 4.91
N TYR A 50 4.68 24.98 4.04
CA TYR A 50 6.06 24.52 4.20
C TYR A 50 7.08 25.65 4.15
N GLU A 51 6.86 26.67 3.32
CA GLU A 51 7.73 27.86 3.27
C GLU A 51 7.83 28.55 4.64
N SER A 52 6.69 28.82 5.26
CA SER A 52 6.62 29.44 6.60
C SER A 52 7.22 28.52 7.67
N LEU A 53 6.86 27.23 7.63
CA LEU A 53 7.31 26.24 8.60
C LEU A 53 8.83 26.05 8.58
N PHE A 54 9.45 26.02 7.40
CA PHE A 54 10.90 25.81 7.25
C PHE A 54 11.71 27.10 7.41
N ALA A 55 11.11 28.28 7.21
CA ALA A 55 11.78 29.56 7.48
C ALA A 55 12.06 29.77 8.98
N ALA A 56 11.30 29.13 9.86
CA ALA A 56 11.50 29.23 11.30
C ALA A 56 12.81 28.53 11.73
N ASN A 57 13.74 29.27 12.37
CA ASN A 57 15.06 28.75 12.78
C ASN A 57 14.98 27.53 13.73
N ILE A 58 13.90 27.39 14.49
CA ILE A 58 13.66 26.21 15.33
C ILE A 58 13.47 24.92 14.49
N ASN A 59 12.99 25.06 13.25
CA ASN A 59 12.70 23.99 12.31
C ASN A 59 13.79 23.80 11.25
N ARG A 60 14.98 24.37 11.41
CA ARG A 60 16.07 24.32 10.40
C ARG A 60 16.44 22.90 9.92
N ASN A 61 16.24 21.87 10.75
CA ASN A 61 16.53 20.48 10.42
C ASN A 61 15.27 19.68 10.03
N LEU A 62 14.10 20.31 10.00
CA LEU A 62 12.83 19.64 9.72
C LEU A 62 12.78 19.05 8.29
N PRO A 63 13.26 19.73 7.22
CA PRO A 63 13.28 19.13 5.88
C PRO A 63 14.11 17.86 5.79
N GLU A 64 15.28 17.83 6.44
CA GLU A 64 16.16 16.66 6.50
C GLU A 64 15.49 15.51 7.26
N TYR A 65 14.86 15.82 8.39
CA TYR A 65 14.09 14.86 9.18
C TYR A 65 12.93 14.25 8.38
N LEU A 66 12.13 15.08 7.70
CA LEU A 66 11.02 14.61 6.86
C LEU A 66 11.53 13.75 5.72
N THR A 67 12.64 14.14 5.08
CA THR A 67 13.27 13.35 4.01
C THR A 67 13.67 11.96 4.52
N LEU A 68 14.33 11.88 5.68
CA LEU A 68 14.69 10.59 6.29
C LEU A 68 13.45 9.76 6.62
N LEU A 69 12.43 10.37 7.25
CA LEU A 69 11.20 9.69 7.66
C LEU A 69 10.47 9.06 6.47
N TYR A 70 10.30 9.82 5.39
CA TYR A 70 9.62 9.33 4.19
C TYR A 70 10.44 8.27 3.45
N ARG A 71 11.78 8.37 3.42
CA ARG A 71 12.64 7.32 2.86
C ARG A 71 12.57 6.03 3.68
N PHE A 72 12.55 6.16 5.00
CA PHE A 72 12.35 5.04 5.90
C PHE A 72 10.99 4.36 5.66
N PHE A 73 9.93 5.15 5.51
CA PHE A 73 8.61 4.64 5.15
C PHE A 73 8.60 3.97 3.76
N GLY A 74 9.27 4.59 2.78
CA GLY A 74 9.48 4.02 1.45
C GLY A 74 10.12 2.64 1.48
N TRP A 75 11.15 2.43 2.32
CA TRP A 75 11.75 1.11 2.50
C TRP A 75 10.79 0.09 3.07
N TRP A 76 9.97 0.45 4.06
CA TRP A 76 8.97 -0.46 4.61
C TRP A 76 7.92 -0.85 3.57
N VAL A 77 7.40 0.12 2.82
CA VAL A 77 6.40 -0.14 1.78
C VAL A 77 6.99 -0.97 0.63
N SER A 78 8.23 -0.69 0.23
CA SER A 78 8.94 -1.50 -0.76
C SER A 78 9.18 -2.94 -0.28
N LEU A 79 9.61 -3.11 0.97
CA LEU A 79 9.84 -4.43 1.56
C LEU A 79 8.54 -5.23 1.63
N ILE A 80 7.44 -4.63 2.07
CA ILE A 80 6.12 -5.26 2.10
C ILE A 80 5.70 -5.67 0.69
N GLY A 81 5.90 -4.81 -0.30
CA GLY A 81 5.62 -5.14 -1.71
C GLY A 81 6.39 -6.37 -2.20
N LEU A 82 7.68 -6.45 -1.90
CA LEU A 82 8.53 -7.60 -2.24
C LEU A 82 8.13 -8.87 -1.47
N LEU A 83 7.79 -8.76 -0.19
CA LEU A 83 7.30 -9.88 0.62
C LEU A 83 6.00 -10.43 0.07
N THR A 84 5.06 -9.57 -0.32
CA THR A 84 3.80 -9.96 -0.96
C THR A 84 4.05 -10.63 -2.29
N PHE A 85 4.88 -10.03 -3.15
CA PHE A 85 5.27 -10.63 -4.43
C PHE A 85 5.89 -12.02 -4.21
N GLY A 86 6.86 -12.14 -3.31
CA GLY A 86 7.56 -13.38 -2.99
C GLY A 86 6.62 -14.44 -2.42
N TYR A 87 5.76 -14.08 -1.46
CA TYR A 87 4.78 -14.97 -0.87
C TYR A 87 3.81 -15.50 -1.94
N THR A 88 3.26 -14.63 -2.77
CA THR A 88 2.35 -15.00 -3.87
C THR A 88 3.05 -15.86 -4.92
N TYR A 89 4.31 -15.56 -5.23
CA TYR A 89 5.12 -16.36 -6.16
C TYR A 89 5.37 -17.77 -5.64
N VAL A 90 5.82 -17.91 -4.39
CA VAL A 90 6.18 -19.20 -3.79
C VAL A 90 4.95 -20.06 -3.53
N THR A 91 3.91 -19.49 -2.92
CA THR A 91 2.72 -20.26 -2.52
C THR A 91 1.74 -20.47 -3.67
N ARG A 92 1.81 -19.63 -4.71
CA ARG A 92 0.80 -19.48 -5.77
C ARG A 92 -0.61 -19.21 -5.25
N LEU A 93 -0.78 -18.96 -3.94
CA LEU A 93 -2.07 -18.98 -3.26
C LEU A 93 -2.86 -20.29 -3.52
N GLY A 94 -2.14 -21.41 -3.69
CA GLY A 94 -2.70 -22.71 -4.07
C GLY A 94 -3.47 -23.39 -2.94
N THR A 95 -3.10 -23.17 -1.69
CA THR A 95 -3.77 -23.77 -0.53
C THR A 95 -4.72 -22.77 0.15
N LYS A 96 -5.80 -23.28 0.74
CA LYS A 96 -6.71 -22.46 1.57
C LYS A 96 -5.97 -21.66 2.64
N VAL A 97 -5.01 -22.28 3.34
CA VAL A 97 -4.20 -21.60 4.36
C VAL A 97 -3.49 -20.39 3.77
N SER A 98 -2.80 -20.55 2.63
CA SER A 98 -2.08 -19.44 2.01
C SER A 98 -2.98 -18.29 1.57
N ARG A 99 -4.17 -18.61 1.04
CA ARG A 99 -5.20 -17.61 0.67
C ARG A 99 -5.71 -16.87 1.89
N THR A 100 -6.21 -17.60 2.89
CA THR A 100 -6.79 -16.99 4.09
C THR A 100 -5.78 -16.12 4.83
N THR A 101 -4.52 -16.56 4.96
CA THR A 101 -3.46 -15.78 5.61
C THR A 101 -3.25 -14.43 4.92
N ILE A 102 -3.01 -14.42 3.60
CA ILE A 102 -2.74 -13.16 2.91
C ILE A 102 -3.99 -12.26 2.84
N HIS A 103 -5.19 -12.85 2.68
CA HIS A 103 -6.45 -12.12 2.67
C HIS A 103 -6.70 -11.38 3.98
N LEU A 104 -6.47 -12.05 5.13
CA LEU A 104 -6.66 -11.44 6.45
C LEU A 104 -5.62 -10.36 6.75
N ILE A 105 -4.34 -10.60 6.46
CA ILE A 105 -3.27 -9.60 6.66
C ILE A 105 -3.61 -8.32 5.89
N TYR A 106 -3.99 -8.46 4.61
CA TYR A 106 -4.33 -7.31 3.78
C TYR A 106 -5.67 -6.66 4.16
N PHE A 107 -6.64 -7.41 4.70
CA PHE A 107 -7.87 -6.80 5.22
C PHE A 107 -7.55 -5.77 6.31
N PHE A 108 -6.78 -6.17 7.33
CA PHE A 108 -6.43 -5.26 8.42
C PHE A 108 -5.54 -4.11 7.94
N GLY A 109 -4.54 -4.39 7.10
CA GLY A 109 -3.65 -3.36 6.55
C GLY A 109 -4.39 -2.32 5.71
N LEU A 110 -5.16 -2.76 4.72
CA LEU A 110 -5.89 -1.86 3.83
C LEU A 110 -6.99 -1.11 4.57
N ALA A 111 -7.73 -1.74 5.47
CA ALA A 111 -8.76 -1.06 6.26
C ALA A 111 -8.16 0.03 7.17
N GLY A 112 -7.06 -0.27 7.86
CA GLY A 112 -6.35 0.71 8.69
C GLY A 112 -5.87 1.92 7.89
N ILE A 113 -5.24 1.67 6.74
CA ILE A 113 -4.80 2.74 5.83
C ILE A 113 -6.01 3.54 5.31
N PHE A 114 -7.09 2.87 4.90
CA PHE A 114 -8.29 3.54 4.39
C PHE A 114 -8.89 4.50 5.42
N LEU A 115 -8.97 4.09 6.69
CA LEU A 115 -9.48 4.92 7.79
C LEU A 115 -8.60 6.16 8.02
N ILE A 116 -7.27 6.01 8.00
CA ILE A 116 -6.33 7.13 8.17
C ILE A 116 -6.47 8.09 6.99
N LEU A 117 -6.42 7.59 5.76
CA LEU A 117 -6.53 8.43 4.56
C LEU A 117 -7.86 9.18 4.53
N PHE A 118 -8.96 8.51 4.84
CA PHE A 118 -10.29 9.12 4.81
C PHE A 118 -10.45 10.20 5.87
N LYS A 119 -9.88 9.99 7.06
CA LYS A 119 -10.01 10.93 8.18
C LYS A 119 -9.10 12.15 8.02
N PHE A 120 -7.85 11.94 7.62
CA PHE A 120 -6.82 12.99 7.71
C PHE A 120 -6.48 13.62 6.37
N ILE A 121 -6.48 12.85 5.28
CA ILE A 121 -5.98 13.30 3.97
C ILE A 121 -6.82 12.77 2.79
N PRO A 122 -8.14 12.97 2.75
CA PRO A 122 -9.03 12.29 1.80
C PRO A 122 -8.80 12.65 0.32
N SER A 123 -8.17 13.80 0.04
CA SER A 123 -7.86 14.30 -1.30
C SER A 123 -6.53 13.81 -1.88
N THR A 124 -5.72 13.09 -1.11
CA THR A 124 -4.40 12.65 -1.55
C THR A 124 -4.47 11.61 -2.69
N PRO A 125 -3.53 11.60 -3.65
CA PRO A 125 -3.42 10.53 -4.64
C PRO A 125 -3.34 9.12 -4.03
N PHE A 126 -2.83 8.98 -2.80
CA PHE A 126 -2.80 7.68 -2.10
C PHE A 126 -4.19 7.11 -1.81
N MET A 127 -5.25 7.92 -1.75
CA MET A 127 -6.63 7.45 -1.62
C MET A 127 -7.03 6.62 -2.85
N TYR A 128 -6.69 7.08 -4.05
CA TYR A 128 -6.96 6.35 -5.29
C TYR A 128 -6.16 5.04 -5.35
N LEU A 129 -4.88 5.07 -4.97
CA LEU A 129 -4.06 3.87 -4.89
C LEU A 129 -4.65 2.86 -3.91
N ASN A 130 -4.99 3.27 -2.68
CA ASN A 130 -5.55 2.39 -1.67
C ASN A 130 -6.92 1.80 -2.08
N THR A 131 -7.74 2.60 -2.77
CA THR A 131 -9.00 2.13 -3.37
C THR A 131 -8.75 1.06 -4.43
N PHE A 132 -7.80 1.28 -5.35
CA PHE A 132 -7.40 0.30 -6.35
C PHE A 132 -6.89 -1.01 -5.71
N LEU A 133 -6.02 -0.93 -4.70
CA LEU A 133 -5.51 -2.10 -3.99
C LEU A 133 -6.63 -2.85 -3.27
N THR A 134 -7.61 -2.13 -2.71
CA THR A 134 -8.79 -2.72 -2.07
C THR A 134 -9.68 -3.46 -3.08
N LEU A 135 -9.85 -2.92 -4.29
CA LEU A 135 -10.55 -3.61 -5.37
C LEU A 135 -9.82 -4.88 -5.80
N MET A 136 -8.50 -4.83 -5.98
CA MET A 136 -7.67 -6.00 -6.28
C MET A 136 -7.79 -7.09 -5.21
N TRP A 137 -7.69 -6.70 -3.94
CA TRP A 137 -7.90 -7.59 -2.79
C TRP A 137 -9.31 -8.21 -2.82
N SER A 138 -10.34 -7.41 -3.08
CA SER A 138 -11.74 -7.87 -3.10
C SER A 138 -11.99 -8.90 -4.20
N VAL A 139 -11.44 -8.68 -5.40
CA VAL A 139 -11.48 -9.65 -6.51
C VAL A 139 -10.80 -10.96 -6.10
N SER A 140 -9.63 -10.88 -5.46
CA SER A 140 -8.89 -12.05 -4.99
C SER A 140 -9.67 -12.85 -3.95
N VAL A 141 -10.25 -12.18 -2.95
CA VAL A 141 -11.07 -12.81 -1.90
C VAL A 141 -12.27 -13.51 -2.50
N TYR A 142 -13.02 -12.82 -3.36
CA TYR A 142 -14.19 -13.40 -4.03
C TYR A 142 -13.84 -14.66 -4.84
N ALA A 143 -12.75 -14.59 -5.62
CA ALA A 143 -12.29 -15.74 -6.39
C ALA A 143 -11.80 -16.88 -5.49
N GLY A 144 -11.09 -16.57 -4.41
CA GLY A 144 -10.57 -17.53 -3.44
C GLY A 144 -11.68 -18.29 -2.71
N LEU A 145 -12.71 -17.58 -2.23
CA LEU A 145 -13.89 -18.20 -1.59
C LEU A 145 -14.64 -19.15 -2.53
N LYS A 146 -14.65 -18.87 -3.84
CA LYS A 146 -15.20 -19.79 -4.84
C LYS A 146 -14.28 -20.96 -5.15
N LEU A 147 -12.97 -20.75 -5.10
CA LEU A 147 -11.96 -21.77 -5.33
C LEU A 147 -11.96 -22.84 -4.23
N ASP A 148 -12.25 -22.46 -2.97
CA ASP A 148 -12.32 -23.36 -1.82
C ASP A 148 -13.23 -24.60 -2.04
N LYS A 149 -14.21 -24.52 -2.96
CA LYS A 149 -15.08 -25.65 -3.31
C LYS A 149 -14.37 -26.78 -4.07
N TYR A 150 -13.17 -26.49 -4.58
CA TYR A 150 -12.34 -27.39 -5.39
C TYR A 150 -11.06 -27.81 -4.65
N ASP A 151 -10.87 -27.34 -3.42
CA ASP A 151 -9.80 -27.82 -2.54
C ASP A 151 -10.24 -29.19 -1.99
N HIS A 152 -9.51 -30.25 -2.36
CA HIS A 152 -9.71 -31.62 -1.89
C HIS A 152 -8.57 -32.02 -0.96
#